data_AF-A0A3S4D4U8-F1
#
_entry.id   AF-A0A3S4D4U8-F1
#
_cell.length_a   1.000
_cell.length_b   1.000
_cell.length_c   1.000
_cell.angle_alpha   90.00
_cell.angle_beta   90.00
_cell.angle_gamma   90.00
#
_symmetry.space_group_name_H-M   'P 1'
#
loop_
_entity.id
_entity.type
_entity.pdbx_description
1 polymer ?
#
loop_
_entity_poly.entity_id
_entity_poly.type
_entity_poly.pdbx_seq_one_letter_code
_entity_poly.pdbx_strand_id
1 'polypeptide(L)'
;MLVRDLRRLLLVVGPLVVLVLLAASLWHPRTDYVRSRVGALLGSKSNPWPARPHRKPTLTANETHYEIYSASTADGKYFDIRFGVDAYNPNIIPHQTFNNTWHVVAQLWNDPHSNGFAQEFHEVGCLAQFVNDAMMCIGFVQNVSIEPTPGGKCEGDITYFSLNVGPHDARVFYGPDYPLTIYGSNSGFTCFGMWIQDFRHLVEGEYKPTSNGDFAAGTEIHRPGTIRPVEKNYFLFWDKENVMHVHYDIYPKRGFAKLEPDGSTGPELATASAEQDEKCLNRYLPKMPPELESIHQATNSLKITLCNRGEKDCEPNDSNTFILTIIQHKTFYDFHGEYEPYVVLFRQRAPFELYAISKKPLWFHGRKRYEGRRTDMFYLTSVNWRDRGVNYHGYLDDVVLLGFGVEDKNSAGLDVVAGDLLVDMGFCDES
;
A
#
# COMPACT_ATOMS: atom_id res chain seq x y z
N MET A 1 4.28 -9.22 -66.43
CA MET A 1 4.98 -10.24 -65.63
C MET A 1 5.19 -9.80 -64.18
N LEU A 2 5.68 -8.58 -63.90
CA LEU A 2 5.91 -8.08 -62.53
C LEU A 2 4.75 -8.21 -61.52
N VAL A 3 3.50 -7.95 -61.92
CA VAL A 3 2.33 -7.95 -61.00
C VAL A 3 1.99 -9.36 -60.48
N ARG A 4 2.32 -10.40 -61.26
CA ARG A 4 2.01 -11.79 -60.92
C ARG A 4 3.04 -12.36 -59.92
N ASP A 5 4.27 -11.89 -59.98
CA ASP A 5 5.34 -12.26 -59.04
C ASP A 5 5.22 -11.49 -57.71
N LEU A 6 4.75 -10.24 -57.74
CA LEU A 6 4.48 -9.48 -56.51
C LEU A 6 3.34 -10.09 -55.68
N ARG A 7 2.30 -10.63 -56.33
CA ARG A 7 1.22 -11.35 -55.64
C ARG A 7 1.69 -12.66 -55.00
N ARG A 8 2.62 -13.37 -55.64
CA ARG A 8 3.23 -14.59 -55.10
C ARG A 8 4.15 -14.28 -53.92
N LEU A 9 4.91 -13.18 -54.00
CA LEU A 9 5.73 -12.69 -52.89
C LEU A 9 4.86 -12.31 -51.68
N LEU A 10 3.74 -11.60 -51.89
CA LEU A 10 2.79 -11.24 -50.83
C LEU A 10 2.14 -12.47 -50.17
N LEU A 11 1.84 -13.53 -50.93
CA LEU A 11 1.27 -14.77 -50.40
C LEU A 11 2.26 -15.58 -49.54
N VAL A 12 3.57 -15.37 -49.70
CA VAL A 12 4.60 -16.09 -48.93
C VAL A 12 5.13 -15.21 -47.78
N VAL A 13 5.44 -13.94 -48.06
CA VAL A 13 6.01 -13.01 -47.09
C VAL A 13 4.95 -12.47 -46.13
N GLY A 14 3.72 -12.25 -46.60
CA GLY A 14 2.62 -11.74 -45.77
C GLY A 14 2.34 -12.60 -44.55
N PRO A 15 2.08 -13.91 -44.70
CA PRO A 15 1.88 -14.82 -43.57
C PRO A 15 3.09 -14.91 -42.64
N LEU A 16 4.31 -14.79 -43.18
CA LEU A 16 5.56 -14.88 -42.42
C LEU A 16 5.78 -13.63 -41.56
N VAL A 17 5.47 -12.44 -42.10
CA VAL A 17 5.47 -11.18 -41.34
C VAL A 17 4.38 -11.20 -40.26
N VAL A 18 3.18 -11.70 -40.58
CA VAL A 18 2.11 -11.85 -39.58
C VAL A 18 2.51 -12.84 -38.49
N LEU A 19 3.15 -13.96 -38.83
CA LEU A 19 3.67 -14.93 -37.87
C LEU A 19 4.79 -14.35 -37.00
N VAL A 20 5.68 -13.53 -37.56
CA VAL A 20 6.74 -12.85 -36.81
C VAL A 20 6.15 -11.78 -35.89
N LEU A 21 5.15 -11.03 -36.34
CA LEU A 21 4.47 -10.03 -35.51
C LEU A 21 3.62 -10.67 -34.42
N LEU A 22 2.94 -11.79 -34.70
CA LEU A 22 2.22 -12.60 -33.71
C LEU A 22 3.18 -13.28 -32.74
N ALA A 23 4.30 -13.83 -33.23
CA ALA A 23 5.32 -14.40 -32.38
C ALA A 23 5.92 -13.32 -31.48
N ALA A 24 6.23 -12.13 -32.01
CA ALA A 24 6.75 -11.00 -31.25
C ALA A 24 5.71 -10.44 -30.27
N SER A 25 4.42 -10.35 -30.62
CA SER A 25 3.38 -9.90 -29.70
C SER A 25 3.09 -10.92 -28.59
N LEU A 26 3.13 -12.22 -28.91
CA LEU A 26 3.02 -13.30 -27.93
C LEU A 26 4.30 -13.47 -27.09
N TRP A 27 5.46 -13.06 -27.62
CA TRP A 27 6.72 -13.00 -26.86
C TRP A 27 6.85 -11.74 -26.03
N HIS A 28 6.17 -10.64 -26.35
CA HIS A 28 6.38 -9.35 -25.69
C HIS A 28 6.20 -9.40 -24.16
N PRO A 29 5.20 -10.12 -23.60
CA PRO A 29 5.11 -10.33 -22.15
C PRO A 29 6.28 -11.14 -21.59
N ARG A 30 6.87 -12.03 -22.40
CA ARG A 30 8.02 -12.87 -22.03
C ARG A 30 9.36 -12.19 -22.27
N THR A 31 9.48 -11.18 -23.14
CA THR A 31 10.75 -10.48 -23.36
C THR A 31 11.15 -9.66 -22.16
N ASP A 32 10.18 -9.10 -21.44
CA ASP A 32 10.42 -8.37 -20.19
C ASP A 32 10.90 -9.31 -19.08
N TYR A 33 10.30 -10.51 -18.99
CA TYR A 33 10.76 -11.59 -18.12
C TYR A 33 12.18 -12.09 -18.47
N VAL A 34 12.48 -12.29 -19.75
CA VAL A 34 13.82 -12.70 -20.20
C VAL A 34 14.83 -11.57 -19.95
N ARG A 35 14.45 -10.31 -20.14
CA ARG A 35 15.32 -9.15 -19.91
C ARG A 35 15.61 -8.94 -18.42
N SER A 36 14.63 -9.17 -17.54
CA SER A 36 14.83 -9.13 -16.08
C SER A 36 15.72 -10.30 -15.61
N ARG A 37 15.47 -11.52 -16.10
CA ARG A 37 16.33 -12.70 -15.83
C ARG A 37 17.75 -12.52 -16.35
N VAL A 38 17.94 -12.01 -17.56
CA VAL A 38 19.27 -11.74 -18.14
C VAL A 38 19.96 -10.60 -17.40
N GLY A 39 19.24 -9.55 -16.99
CA GLY A 39 19.77 -8.49 -16.14
C GLY A 39 20.23 -8.99 -14.77
N ALA A 40 19.46 -9.89 -14.15
CA ALA A 40 19.80 -10.55 -12.89
C ALA A 40 20.94 -11.57 -13.04
N LEU A 41 20.95 -12.38 -14.11
CA LEU A 41 21.99 -13.39 -14.41
C LEU A 41 23.33 -12.78 -14.81
N LEU A 42 23.33 -11.67 -15.53
CA LEU A 42 24.55 -10.95 -15.88
C LEU A 42 25.15 -10.22 -14.68
N GLY A 43 24.56 -10.38 -13.49
CA GLY A 43 25.00 -9.72 -12.27
C GLY A 43 25.21 -8.25 -12.57
N SER A 44 24.23 -7.60 -13.22
CA SER A 44 24.23 -6.16 -13.41
C SER A 44 24.49 -5.59 -12.04
N LYS A 45 25.75 -5.22 -11.78
CA LYS A 45 26.14 -4.46 -10.62
C LYS A 45 25.11 -3.36 -10.61
N SER A 46 24.24 -3.33 -9.60
CA SER A 46 23.32 -2.23 -9.41
C SER A 46 24.23 -1.02 -9.45
N ASN A 47 24.26 -0.33 -10.59
CA ASN A 47 25.05 0.88 -10.70
C ASN A 47 24.47 1.73 -9.58
N PRO A 48 25.29 2.20 -8.63
CA PRO A 48 24.78 3.14 -7.65
C PRO A 48 24.05 4.21 -8.45
N TRP A 49 22.76 4.34 -8.18
CA TRP A 49 21.89 5.25 -8.92
C TRP A 49 22.65 6.56 -9.04
N PRO A 50 22.87 7.09 -10.25
CA PRO A 50 23.56 8.37 -10.38
C PRO A 50 22.83 9.34 -9.46
N ALA A 51 23.57 10.06 -8.61
CA ALA A 51 22.98 11.01 -7.68
C ALA A 51 22.11 11.99 -8.47
N ARG A 52 20.79 11.78 -8.43
CA ARG A 52 19.81 12.64 -9.11
C ARG A 52 19.54 13.82 -8.18
N PRO A 53 19.37 15.03 -8.72
CA PRO A 53 19.03 16.18 -7.89
C PRO A 53 17.70 15.90 -7.19
N HIS A 54 17.77 15.81 -5.87
CA HIS A 54 16.63 15.61 -5.01
C HIS A 54 15.66 16.79 -5.15
N ARG A 55 14.42 16.52 -5.54
CA ARG A 55 13.38 17.54 -5.70
C ARG A 55 12.59 17.66 -4.41
N LYS A 56 12.63 18.83 -3.80
CA LYS A 56 11.85 19.13 -2.60
C LYS A 56 10.37 19.29 -2.91
N PRO A 57 9.47 18.98 -1.96
CA PRO A 57 8.05 19.21 -2.13
C PRO A 57 7.75 20.67 -2.41
N THR A 58 6.78 20.91 -3.26
CA THR A 58 6.34 22.26 -3.62
C THR A 58 4.84 22.37 -3.54
N LEU A 59 4.36 23.52 -3.08
CA LEU A 59 2.95 23.84 -3.11
C LEU A 59 2.46 23.88 -4.58
N THR A 60 1.32 23.24 -4.87
CA THR A 60 0.75 23.26 -6.22
C THR A 60 0.36 24.69 -6.63
N ALA A 61 0.24 24.96 -7.93
CA ALA A 61 -0.05 26.31 -8.45
C ALA A 61 -1.34 26.96 -7.91
N ASN A 62 -2.32 26.14 -7.49
CA ASN A 62 -3.57 26.58 -6.86
C ASN A 62 -3.55 26.49 -5.33
N GLU A 63 -2.40 26.15 -4.75
CA GLU A 63 -2.14 26.06 -3.31
C GLU A 63 -3.04 25.08 -2.54
N THR A 64 -3.56 24.05 -3.22
CA THR A 64 -4.42 23.06 -2.57
C THR A 64 -3.68 21.83 -2.08
N HIS A 65 -2.51 21.50 -2.63
CA HIS A 65 -1.74 20.30 -2.27
C HIS A 65 -0.24 20.61 -2.16
N TYR A 66 0.50 19.75 -1.45
CA TYR A 66 1.95 19.67 -1.62
C TYR A 66 2.30 18.58 -2.61
N GLU A 67 2.90 18.95 -3.73
CA GLU A 67 3.41 18.01 -4.71
C GLU A 67 4.70 17.36 -4.21
N ILE A 68 4.73 16.03 -4.21
CA ILE A 68 5.87 15.19 -3.82
C ILE A 68 6.42 14.44 -5.04
N TYR A 69 7.72 14.16 -5.02
CA TYR A 69 8.47 13.61 -6.15
C TYR A 69 9.15 12.30 -5.77
N SER A 70 9.24 11.38 -6.74
CA SER A 70 10.03 10.16 -6.57
C SER A 70 11.51 10.51 -6.40
N ALA A 71 12.15 9.86 -5.44
CA ALA A 71 13.58 9.93 -5.22
C ALA A 71 14.37 9.09 -6.25
N SER A 72 13.76 8.07 -6.86
CA SER A 72 14.42 7.17 -7.81
C SER A 72 14.17 7.47 -9.28
N THR A 73 12.99 7.95 -9.70
CA THR A 73 12.68 8.14 -11.13
C THR A 73 13.32 9.40 -11.73
N ALA A 74 13.59 9.38 -13.03
CA ALA A 74 14.37 10.45 -13.67
C ALA A 74 13.56 11.75 -13.79
N ASP A 75 12.28 11.61 -14.06
CA ASP A 75 11.34 12.71 -14.18
C ASP A 75 10.67 13.06 -12.84
N GLY A 76 11.00 12.35 -11.76
CA GLY A 76 10.43 12.53 -10.42
C GLY A 76 8.98 12.05 -10.31
N LYS A 77 8.41 11.39 -11.33
CA LYS A 77 7.07 10.84 -11.26
C LYS A 77 7.03 9.56 -10.45
N TYR A 78 5.85 9.12 -10.05
CA TYR A 78 5.67 7.75 -9.57
C TYR A 78 6.08 6.73 -10.64
N PHE A 79 6.35 5.50 -10.21
CA PHE A 79 6.72 4.39 -11.08
C PHE A 79 5.61 3.35 -11.16
N ASP A 80 5.50 2.68 -12.32
CA ASP A 80 4.62 1.52 -12.47
C ASP A 80 5.19 0.32 -11.71
N ILE A 81 4.29 -0.52 -11.19
CA ILE A 81 4.61 -1.85 -10.69
C ILE A 81 4.07 -2.88 -11.68
N ARG A 82 4.96 -3.69 -12.24
CA ARG A 82 4.65 -4.61 -13.33
C ARG A 82 4.75 -6.05 -12.85
N PHE A 83 3.58 -6.61 -12.56
CA PHE A 83 3.42 -8.03 -12.23
C PHE A 83 3.46 -8.93 -13.49
N GLY A 84 3.01 -8.41 -14.64
CA GLY A 84 2.75 -9.24 -15.82
C GLY A 84 1.37 -9.92 -15.79
N VAL A 85 0.59 -9.63 -14.75
CA VAL A 85 -0.86 -9.85 -14.61
C VAL A 85 -1.48 -8.54 -14.15
N ASP A 86 -2.79 -8.37 -14.38
CA ASP A 86 -3.51 -7.20 -13.88
C ASP A 86 -3.70 -7.35 -12.37
N ALA A 87 -3.10 -6.43 -11.61
CA ALA A 87 -3.17 -6.41 -10.16
C ALA A 87 -3.12 -4.95 -9.67
N TYR A 88 -3.82 -4.66 -8.58
CA TYR A 88 -3.98 -3.32 -8.01
C TYR A 88 -3.81 -3.37 -6.48
N ASN A 89 -3.76 -2.20 -5.84
CA ASN A 89 -3.54 -2.07 -4.39
C ASN A 89 -2.24 -2.74 -3.90
N PRO A 90 -1.07 -2.30 -4.40
CA PRO A 90 0.19 -2.95 -4.13
C PRO A 90 0.78 -2.59 -2.76
N ASN A 91 1.44 -3.57 -2.19
CA ASN A 91 2.32 -3.51 -1.04
C ASN A 91 3.76 -3.72 -1.47
N ILE A 92 4.67 -2.96 -0.89
CA ILE A 92 6.09 -3.04 -1.22
C ILE A 92 6.89 -3.08 0.08
N ILE A 93 7.61 -4.17 0.33
CA ILE A 93 8.48 -4.31 1.50
C ILE A 93 9.89 -4.77 1.08
N PRO A 94 10.98 -4.25 1.68
CA PRO A 94 12.33 -4.67 1.33
C PRO A 94 12.56 -6.16 1.64
N HIS A 95 13.33 -6.85 0.79
CA HIS A 95 13.76 -8.22 1.06
C HIS A 95 14.81 -8.23 2.19
N GLN A 96 14.66 -9.12 3.17
CA GLN A 96 15.56 -9.17 4.34
C GLN A 96 17.00 -9.60 4.00
N THR A 97 17.21 -10.29 2.87
CA THR A 97 18.53 -10.82 2.49
C THR A 97 19.13 -10.16 1.26
N PHE A 98 18.31 -9.66 0.32
CA PHE A 98 18.78 -9.22 -1.00
C PHE A 98 18.65 -7.72 -1.08
N ASN A 99 19.75 -7.03 -1.39
CA ASN A 99 19.72 -5.59 -1.61
C ASN A 99 18.94 -5.26 -2.88
N ASN A 100 18.34 -4.06 -2.92
CA ASN A 100 17.61 -3.55 -4.08
C ASN A 100 16.58 -4.54 -4.63
N THR A 101 15.95 -5.30 -3.73
CA THR A 101 14.95 -6.31 -4.03
C THR A 101 13.84 -6.17 -3.01
N TRP A 102 12.60 -6.24 -3.47
CA TRP A 102 11.41 -6.05 -2.63
C TRP A 102 10.44 -7.21 -2.85
N HIS A 103 9.73 -7.62 -1.80
CA HIS A 103 8.49 -8.37 -2.01
C HIS A 103 7.44 -7.35 -2.41
N VAL A 104 6.72 -7.67 -3.49
CA VAL A 104 5.59 -6.89 -3.94
C VAL A 104 4.38 -7.80 -3.95
N VAL A 105 3.30 -7.37 -3.28
CA VAL A 105 2.05 -8.12 -3.16
C VAL A 105 0.89 -7.22 -3.52
N ALA A 106 -0.06 -7.68 -4.33
CA ALA A 106 -1.20 -6.89 -4.77
C ALA A 106 -2.43 -7.78 -4.96
N GLN A 107 -3.61 -7.15 -4.91
CA GLN A 107 -4.87 -7.80 -5.24
C GLN A 107 -4.88 -8.15 -6.73
N LEU A 108 -5.09 -9.42 -7.05
CA LEU A 108 -5.33 -9.85 -8.43
C LEU A 108 -6.64 -9.24 -8.93
N TRP A 109 -6.58 -8.59 -10.08
CA TRP A 109 -7.78 -8.08 -10.73
C TRP A 109 -8.54 -9.25 -11.37
N ASN A 110 -9.79 -9.44 -10.91
CA ASN A 110 -10.71 -10.39 -11.52
C ASN A 110 -11.69 -9.63 -12.40
N ASP A 111 -11.87 -10.10 -13.65
CA ASP A 111 -12.85 -9.50 -14.56
C ASP A 111 -14.26 -9.66 -13.98
N PRO A 112 -14.96 -8.57 -13.63
CA PRO A 112 -16.32 -8.64 -13.10
C PRO A 112 -17.34 -9.17 -14.12
N HIS A 113 -16.97 -9.30 -15.41
CA HIS A 113 -17.77 -9.94 -16.46
C HIS A 113 -17.46 -11.43 -16.65
N SER A 114 -16.56 -12.02 -15.85
CA SER A 114 -16.33 -13.46 -15.86
C SER A 114 -17.58 -14.21 -15.37
N ASN A 115 -17.97 -15.28 -16.07
CA ASN A 115 -19.25 -16.00 -15.91
C ASN A 115 -19.41 -16.79 -14.58
N GLY A 116 -18.66 -16.46 -13.52
CA GLY A 116 -18.72 -17.13 -12.21
C GLY A 116 -19.66 -16.41 -11.24
N PHE A 117 -20.48 -17.17 -10.51
CA PHE A 117 -21.39 -16.61 -9.48
C PHE A 117 -20.68 -16.19 -8.18
N ALA A 118 -19.46 -16.67 -7.94
CA ALA A 118 -18.59 -16.24 -6.86
C ALA A 118 -17.30 -15.67 -7.46
N GLN A 119 -16.87 -14.49 -7.02
CA GLN A 119 -15.56 -13.95 -7.37
C GLN A 119 -14.58 -14.43 -6.30
N GLU A 120 -13.69 -15.33 -6.67
CA GLU A 120 -12.59 -15.76 -5.79
C GLU A 120 -11.49 -14.70 -5.84
N PHE A 121 -11.33 -13.95 -4.76
CA PHE A 121 -10.30 -12.95 -4.62
C PHE A 121 -9.00 -13.59 -4.18
N HIS A 122 -7.91 -13.19 -4.83
CA HIS A 122 -6.57 -13.66 -4.53
C HIS A 122 -5.61 -12.49 -4.42
N GLU A 123 -4.70 -12.59 -3.46
CA GLU A 123 -3.49 -11.79 -3.44
C GLU A 123 -2.42 -12.49 -4.28
N VAL A 124 -1.68 -11.72 -5.06
CA VAL A 124 -0.55 -12.22 -5.86
C VAL A 124 0.73 -11.51 -5.47
N GLY A 125 1.83 -12.25 -5.45
CA GLY A 125 3.13 -11.78 -4.98
C GLY A 125 4.30 -12.19 -5.86
N CYS A 126 5.36 -11.39 -5.83
CA CYS A 126 6.65 -11.72 -6.44
C CYS A 126 7.79 -10.97 -5.75
N LEU A 127 9.03 -11.42 -6.01
CA LEU A 127 10.21 -10.57 -5.83
C LEU A 127 10.33 -9.62 -7.02
N ALA A 128 10.55 -8.34 -6.74
CA ALA A 128 10.70 -7.31 -7.75
C ALA A 128 11.99 -6.48 -7.57
N GLN A 129 12.45 -5.90 -8.69
CA GLN A 129 13.57 -4.97 -8.75
C GLN A 129 13.22 -3.80 -9.67
N PHE A 130 13.90 -2.67 -9.48
CA PHE A 130 13.79 -1.54 -10.40
C PHE A 130 14.51 -1.81 -11.72
N VAL A 131 13.81 -1.66 -12.83
CA VAL A 131 14.32 -1.77 -14.20
C VAL A 131 13.71 -0.65 -15.04
N ASN A 132 14.56 0.24 -15.59
CA ASN A 132 14.14 1.37 -16.43
C ASN A 132 13.02 2.25 -15.80
N ASP A 133 13.24 2.74 -14.57
CA ASP A 133 12.29 3.57 -13.80
C ASP A 133 10.93 2.89 -13.50
N ALA A 134 10.81 1.56 -13.63
CA ALA A 134 9.65 0.78 -13.20
C ALA A 134 10.07 -0.33 -12.22
N MET A 135 9.18 -0.75 -11.33
CA MET A 135 9.40 -1.92 -10.47
C MET A 135 8.83 -3.16 -11.14
N MET A 136 9.66 -4.16 -11.42
CA MET A 136 9.28 -5.34 -12.21
C MET A 136 9.55 -6.63 -11.45
N CYS A 137 8.61 -7.57 -11.51
CA CYS A 137 8.84 -8.93 -11.02
C CYS A 137 10.04 -9.58 -11.73
N ILE A 138 10.99 -10.10 -10.95
CA ILE A 138 12.15 -10.84 -11.45
C ILE A 138 11.92 -12.36 -11.47
N GLY A 139 10.86 -12.82 -10.81
CA GLY A 139 10.39 -14.20 -10.77
C GLY A 139 9.00 -14.36 -11.40
N PHE A 140 8.45 -15.58 -11.29
CA PHE A 140 7.03 -15.77 -11.60
C PHE A 140 6.18 -15.15 -10.49
N VAL A 141 5.07 -14.53 -10.90
CA VAL A 141 4.03 -14.13 -9.95
C VAL A 141 3.35 -15.38 -9.42
N GLN A 142 3.13 -15.42 -8.12
CA GLN A 142 2.52 -16.55 -7.42
C GLN A 142 1.33 -16.04 -6.61
N ASN A 143 0.33 -16.89 -6.41
CA ASN A 143 -0.70 -16.60 -5.42
C ASN A 143 -0.05 -16.58 -4.04
N VAL A 144 -0.39 -15.58 -3.24
CA VAL A 144 -0.06 -15.59 -1.81
C VAL A 144 -1.02 -16.56 -1.14
N SER A 145 -0.49 -17.57 -0.45
CA SER A 145 -1.24 -18.72 0.09
C SER A 145 -2.11 -18.38 1.31
N ILE A 146 -2.98 -17.37 1.18
CA ILE A 146 -3.97 -17.03 2.19
C ILE A 146 -5.22 -17.86 1.93
N GLU A 147 -5.60 -18.66 2.91
CA GLU A 147 -6.78 -19.52 2.82
C GLU A 147 -8.08 -18.69 2.90
N PRO A 148 -9.08 -18.95 2.03
CA PRO A 148 -10.40 -18.37 2.18
C PRO A 148 -11.03 -18.72 3.53
N THR A 149 -11.72 -17.75 4.13
CA THR A 149 -12.35 -17.94 5.45
C THR A 149 -13.83 -18.26 5.30
N PRO A 150 -14.42 -19.04 6.23
CA PRO A 150 -15.85 -19.31 6.22
C PRO A 150 -16.68 -18.02 6.36
N GLY A 151 -17.74 -17.89 5.55
CA GLY A 151 -18.72 -16.82 5.64
C GLY A 151 -20.11 -17.28 6.09
N GLY A 152 -21.13 -16.48 5.75
CA GLY A 152 -22.54 -16.81 6.02
C GLY A 152 -23.30 -15.86 6.93
N LYS A 153 -22.69 -14.72 7.28
CA LYS A 153 -23.30 -13.69 8.16
C LYS A 153 -23.68 -12.40 7.44
N CYS A 154 -23.53 -12.34 6.11
CA CYS A 154 -23.94 -11.19 5.31
C CYS A 154 -25.42 -11.33 4.92
N GLU A 155 -26.25 -10.44 5.46
CA GLU A 155 -27.70 -10.45 5.29
C GLU A 155 -28.21 -9.08 4.80
N GLY A 156 -29.41 -9.03 4.22
CA GLY A 156 -30.03 -7.78 3.76
C GLY A 156 -29.19 -7.07 2.69
N ASP A 157 -29.02 -5.75 2.84
CA ASP A 157 -28.37 -4.89 1.84
C ASP A 157 -26.88 -5.19 1.65
N ILE A 158 -26.25 -5.94 2.56
CA ILE A 158 -24.84 -6.33 2.49
C ILE A 158 -24.63 -7.77 2.01
N THR A 159 -25.69 -8.47 1.58
CA THR A 159 -25.62 -9.89 1.14
C THR A 159 -24.61 -10.09 0.01
N TYR A 160 -24.37 -9.08 -0.83
CA TYR A 160 -23.37 -9.15 -1.91
C TYR A 160 -21.95 -9.38 -1.41
N PHE A 161 -21.61 -9.02 -0.17
CA PHE A 161 -20.32 -9.36 0.44
C PHE A 161 -20.14 -10.87 0.68
N SER A 162 -21.20 -11.69 0.60
CA SER A 162 -21.05 -13.15 0.58
C SER A 162 -20.40 -13.67 -0.70
N LEU A 163 -20.37 -12.87 -1.77
CA LEU A 163 -19.75 -13.24 -3.04
C LEU A 163 -18.23 -12.96 -3.07
N ASN A 164 -17.73 -12.26 -2.05
CA ASN A 164 -16.34 -11.86 -1.87
C ASN A 164 -15.58 -12.93 -1.10
N VAL A 165 -15.25 -14.03 -1.79
CA VAL A 165 -14.57 -15.19 -1.19
C VAL A 165 -13.06 -15.02 -1.33
N GLY A 166 -12.32 -15.13 -0.23
CA GLY A 166 -10.85 -15.01 -0.21
C GLY A 166 -10.34 -13.70 0.38
N PRO A 167 -9.02 -13.49 0.42
CA PRO A 167 -8.41 -12.27 0.92
C PRO A 167 -8.73 -11.06 0.04
N HIS A 168 -8.96 -9.92 0.69
CA HIS A 168 -9.17 -8.62 0.07
C HIS A 168 -8.23 -7.55 0.59
N ASP A 169 -7.71 -6.75 -0.34
CA ASP A 169 -6.97 -5.52 -0.07
C ASP A 169 -5.91 -5.72 1.03
N ALA A 170 -5.12 -6.79 0.91
CA ALA A 170 -4.11 -7.11 1.89
C ALA A 170 -3.12 -5.95 2.05
N ARG A 171 -2.57 -5.82 3.26
CA ARG A 171 -1.49 -4.87 3.56
C ARG A 171 -0.33 -5.64 4.14
N VAL A 172 0.79 -5.65 3.41
CA VAL A 172 2.02 -6.32 3.82
C VAL A 172 3.00 -5.28 4.34
N PHE A 173 3.50 -5.47 5.55
CA PHE A 173 4.34 -4.51 6.24
C PHE A 173 5.28 -5.20 7.23
N TYR A 174 6.32 -4.48 7.66
CA TYR A 174 7.17 -4.92 8.78
C TYR A 174 6.63 -4.43 10.11
N GLY A 175 6.48 -5.36 11.07
CA GLY A 175 6.52 -5.00 12.49
C GLY A 175 7.97 -4.84 12.98
N PRO A 176 8.18 -4.65 14.29
CA PRO A 176 9.52 -4.55 14.87
C PRO A 176 10.42 -5.75 14.55
N ASP A 177 9.85 -6.96 14.58
CA ASP A 177 10.63 -8.20 14.51
C ASP A 177 10.52 -8.94 13.16
N TYR A 178 9.36 -8.93 12.52
CA TYR A 178 9.09 -9.71 11.31
C TYR A 178 7.94 -9.12 10.46
N PRO A 179 7.81 -9.50 9.18
CA PRO A 179 6.74 -9.00 8.33
C PRO A 179 5.42 -9.70 8.64
N LEU A 180 4.35 -8.91 8.62
CA LEU A 180 2.98 -9.34 8.81
C LEU A 180 2.16 -8.93 7.59
N THR A 181 1.03 -9.59 7.40
CA THR A 181 -0.02 -9.14 6.51
C THR A 181 -1.32 -8.96 7.29
N ILE A 182 -2.09 -7.92 6.97
CA ILE A 182 -3.48 -7.77 7.40
C ILE A 182 -4.37 -7.76 6.15
N TYR A 183 -5.50 -8.44 6.16
CA TYR A 183 -6.38 -8.55 4.99
C TYR A 183 -7.84 -8.63 5.40
N GLY A 184 -8.72 -8.23 4.49
CA GLY A 184 -10.15 -8.41 4.65
C GLY A 184 -10.58 -9.82 4.22
N SER A 185 -11.49 -10.46 4.93
CA SER A 185 -12.12 -11.70 4.47
C SER A 185 -13.47 -11.91 5.18
N ASN A 186 -14.24 -12.93 4.79
CA ASN A 186 -15.46 -13.28 5.51
C ASN A 186 -15.18 -13.58 6.99
N SER A 187 -16.12 -13.17 7.85
CA SER A 187 -15.89 -13.13 9.30
C SER A 187 -16.66 -14.22 10.04
N GLY A 188 -16.03 -14.76 11.07
CA GLY A 188 -16.68 -15.65 12.04
C GLY A 188 -17.59 -14.90 13.02
N PHE A 189 -17.45 -13.59 13.15
CA PHE A 189 -18.19 -12.76 14.13
C PHE A 189 -19.24 -11.86 13.46
N THR A 190 -18.90 -11.26 12.32
CA THR A 190 -19.70 -10.32 11.54
C THR A 190 -19.81 -10.78 10.07
N CYS A 191 -20.27 -9.96 9.13
CA CYS A 191 -20.33 -10.34 7.71
C CYS A 191 -18.93 -10.39 7.08
N PHE A 192 -18.13 -9.34 7.27
CA PHE A 192 -16.79 -9.21 6.71
C PHE A 192 -15.85 -8.59 7.74
N GLY A 193 -14.67 -9.18 7.94
CA GLY A 193 -13.75 -8.87 9.03
C GLY A 193 -12.32 -8.64 8.57
N MET A 194 -11.47 -8.20 9.49
CA MET A 194 -10.03 -8.04 9.27
C MET A 194 -9.27 -9.19 9.93
N TRP A 195 -8.29 -9.73 9.22
CA TRP A 195 -7.47 -10.86 9.61
C TRP A 195 -6.00 -10.49 9.58
N ILE A 196 -5.19 -11.11 10.44
CA ILE A 196 -3.73 -10.96 10.50
C ILE A 196 -3.05 -12.30 10.30
N GLN A 197 -1.90 -12.30 9.61
CA GLN A 197 -1.05 -13.47 9.46
C GLN A 197 0.42 -13.07 9.37
N ASP A 198 1.31 -13.94 9.85
CA ASP A 198 2.75 -13.86 9.62
C ASP A 198 3.04 -14.09 8.13
N PHE A 199 3.55 -13.04 7.49
CA PHE A 199 3.77 -13.04 6.04
C PHE A 199 4.84 -14.07 5.61
N ARG A 200 5.75 -14.46 6.52
CA ARG A 200 6.80 -15.44 6.23
C ARG A 200 6.24 -16.84 5.95
N HIS A 201 5.05 -17.14 6.47
CA HIS A 201 4.35 -18.40 6.21
C HIS A 201 3.63 -18.41 4.87
N LEU A 202 3.52 -17.25 4.21
CA LEU A 202 2.77 -17.09 2.96
C LEU A 202 3.65 -17.07 1.70
N VAL A 203 4.98 -16.98 1.86
CA VAL A 203 5.92 -16.97 0.75
C VAL A 203 6.93 -18.12 0.88
N GLU A 204 6.77 -19.11 0.01
CA GLU A 204 7.53 -20.36 0.08
C GLU A 204 9.03 -20.17 -0.18
N GLY A 205 9.87 -20.74 0.69
CA GLY A 205 11.32 -20.84 0.48
C GLY A 205 12.10 -19.54 0.65
N GLU A 206 11.44 -18.42 0.95
CA GLU A 206 12.09 -17.10 1.09
C GLU A 206 12.55 -16.81 2.53
N TYR A 207 11.82 -17.34 3.52
CA TYR A 207 12.16 -17.20 4.94
C TYR A 207 12.61 -18.52 5.54
N LYS A 208 13.54 -18.45 6.50
CA LYS A 208 13.88 -19.63 7.30
C LYS A 208 12.67 -20.03 8.14
N PRO A 209 12.34 -21.33 8.26
CA PRO A 209 11.25 -21.78 9.11
C PRO A 209 11.43 -21.25 10.53
N THR A 210 10.47 -20.45 11.00
CA THR A 210 10.45 -19.96 12.37
C THR A 210 9.50 -20.81 13.19
N SER A 211 9.96 -21.33 14.33
CA SER A 211 9.17 -22.21 15.19
C SER A 211 8.20 -21.46 16.13
N ASN A 212 8.36 -20.15 16.29
CA ASN A 212 7.72 -19.35 17.35
C ASN A 212 7.19 -18.00 16.84
N GLY A 213 6.32 -18.01 15.83
CA GLY A 213 5.63 -16.79 15.39
C GLY A 213 4.17 -16.79 15.86
N ASP A 214 3.73 -15.68 16.46
CA ASP A 214 2.30 -15.40 16.56
C ASP A 214 1.72 -15.27 15.15
N PHE A 215 0.46 -15.65 14.97
CA PHE A 215 -0.25 -15.54 13.68
C PHE A 215 0.29 -16.41 12.53
N ALA A 216 0.78 -17.62 12.82
CA ALA A 216 1.25 -18.55 11.77
C ALA A 216 0.16 -18.88 10.72
N ALA A 217 -1.11 -18.91 11.14
CA ALA A 217 -2.28 -18.98 10.28
C ALA A 217 -3.08 -17.67 10.39
N GLY A 218 -3.99 -17.44 9.44
CA GLY A 218 -4.92 -16.31 9.50
C GLY A 218 -5.70 -16.29 10.81
N THR A 219 -5.54 -15.21 11.57
CA THR A 219 -6.24 -14.96 12.84
C THR A 219 -7.15 -13.76 12.69
N GLU A 220 -8.42 -13.90 13.03
CA GLU A 220 -9.39 -12.81 12.94
C GLU A 220 -9.15 -11.77 14.04
N ILE A 221 -9.12 -10.49 13.69
CA ILE A 221 -8.93 -9.41 14.66
C ILE A 221 -10.30 -8.97 15.20
N HIS A 222 -10.45 -9.05 16.52
CA HIS A 222 -11.68 -8.66 17.18
C HIS A 222 -11.75 -7.14 17.37
N ARG A 223 -12.97 -6.61 17.37
CA ARG A 223 -13.24 -5.23 17.81
C ARG A 223 -13.76 -5.27 19.25
N PRO A 224 -13.28 -4.40 20.15
CA PRO A 224 -13.90 -4.25 21.45
C PRO A 224 -15.23 -3.48 21.34
N GLY A 225 -16.25 -3.91 22.09
CA GLY A 225 -17.54 -3.22 22.14
C GLY A 225 -18.43 -3.48 20.92
N THR A 226 -18.89 -2.41 20.27
CA THR A 226 -19.90 -2.50 19.20
C THR A 226 -19.28 -2.91 17.87
N ILE A 227 -19.63 -4.09 17.38
CA ILE A 227 -19.19 -4.63 16.09
C ILE A 227 -20.04 -4.06 14.96
N ARG A 228 -19.42 -3.69 13.83
CA ARG A 228 -20.10 -3.30 12.59
C ARG A 228 -20.27 -4.51 11.67
N PRO A 229 -21.30 -4.52 10.79
CA PRO A 229 -21.49 -5.61 9.84
C PRO A 229 -20.28 -5.85 8.91
N VAL A 230 -19.59 -4.77 8.55
CA VAL A 230 -18.38 -4.81 7.73
C VAL A 230 -17.26 -4.09 8.47
N GLU A 231 -16.30 -4.85 8.97
CA GLU A 231 -15.06 -4.33 9.49
C GLU A 231 -14.01 -4.36 8.39
N LYS A 232 -13.46 -3.18 8.09
CA LYS A 232 -12.46 -3.00 7.05
C LYS A 232 -11.43 -1.99 7.50
N ASN A 233 -10.32 -1.98 6.78
CA ASN A 233 -9.35 -0.90 6.80
C ASN A 233 -8.58 -0.73 8.13
N TYR A 234 -8.48 -1.79 8.94
CA TYR A 234 -7.69 -1.75 10.17
C TYR A 234 -6.19 -1.62 9.85
N PHE A 235 -5.43 -1.02 10.74
CA PHE A 235 -3.97 -1.07 10.68
C PHE A 235 -3.37 -1.35 12.05
N LEU A 236 -2.15 -1.89 12.06
CA LEU A 236 -1.42 -2.20 13.28
C LEU A 236 -0.39 -1.12 13.58
N PHE A 237 -0.11 -0.93 14.86
CA PHE A 237 1.00 -0.10 15.33
C PHE A 237 1.61 -0.68 16.61
N TRP A 238 2.83 -0.24 16.93
CA TRP A 238 3.56 -0.69 18.11
C TRP A 238 3.97 0.49 18.96
N ASP A 239 3.79 0.37 20.26
CA ASP A 239 4.25 1.39 21.21
C ASP A 239 5.77 1.36 21.38
N LYS A 240 6.30 2.16 22.32
CA LYS A 240 7.75 2.21 22.59
C LYS A 240 8.29 0.92 23.23
N GLU A 241 7.43 0.13 23.88
CA GLU A 241 7.75 -1.19 24.43
C GLU A 241 7.53 -2.33 23.41
N ASN A 242 7.22 -2.00 22.15
CA ASN A 242 6.87 -2.94 21.09
C ASN A 242 5.63 -3.80 21.40
N VAL A 243 4.69 -3.27 22.19
CA VAL A 243 3.37 -3.88 22.35
C VAL A 243 2.51 -3.57 21.13
N MET A 244 1.93 -4.62 20.55
CA MET A 244 1.09 -4.53 19.35
C MET A 244 -0.30 -4.00 19.69
N HIS A 245 -0.77 -3.07 18.87
CA HIS A 245 -2.09 -2.47 18.93
C HIS A 245 -2.74 -2.49 17.55
N VAL A 246 -4.07 -2.51 17.53
CA VAL A 246 -4.87 -2.37 16.32
C VAL A 246 -5.66 -1.06 16.36
N HIS A 247 -5.62 -0.33 15.26
CA HIS A 247 -6.43 0.86 15.02
C HIS A 247 -7.54 0.53 14.02
N TYR A 248 -8.78 0.78 14.42
CA TYR A 248 -9.97 0.33 13.69
C TYR A 248 -10.93 1.45 13.32
N ASP A 249 -10.73 2.67 13.83
CA ASP A 249 -11.45 3.87 13.40
C ASP A 249 -10.54 5.09 13.50
N ILE A 250 -10.51 5.93 12.47
CA ILE A 250 -9.88 7.26 12.52
C ILE A 250 -10.89 8.40 12.66
N TYR A 251 -12.09 8.24 12.09
CA TYR A 251 -13.09 9.30 11.98
C TYR A 251 -14.50 8.70 12.12
N PRO A 252 -15.47 9.39 12.76
CA PRO A 252 -15.37 10.72 13.39
C PRO A 252 -14.62 10.72 14.73
N LYS A 253 -14.45 9.54 15.32
CA LYS A 253 -13.69 9.34 16.55
C LYS A 253 -12.67 8.24 16.31
N ARG A 254 -11.50 8.41 16.92
CA ARG A 254 -10.48 7.36 16.90
C ARG A 254 -10.94 6.16 17.73
N GLY A 255 -10.51 4.98 17.32
CA GLY A 255 -10.73 3.74 18.03
C GLY A 255 -9.54 2.81 17.87
N PHE A 256 -8.96 2.39 18.98
CA PHE A 256 -7.81 1.49 19.00
C PHE A 256 -7.71 0.73 20.32
N ALA A 257 -7.14 -0.48 20.25
CA ALA A 257 -6.95 -1.33 21.41
C ALA A 257 -5.67 -2.14 21.29
N LYS A 258 -5.18 -2.66 22.43
CA LYS A 258 -4.12 -3.67 22.45
C LYS A 258 -4.62 -4.92 21.73
N LEU A 259 -3.78 -5.51 20.88
CA LEU A 259 -4.05 -6.76 20.16
C LEU A 259 -3.24 -7.90 20.77
N GLU A 260 -3.90 -9.00 21.09
CA GLU A 260 -3.26 -10.22 21.58
C GLU A 260 -3.02 -11.23 20.44
N PRO A 261 -2.09 -12.19 20.61
CA PRO A 261 -1.75 -13.19 19.59
C PRO A 261 -2.90 -14.09 19.10
N ASP A 262 -3.98 -14.20 19.88
CA ASP A 262 -5.17 -14.97 19.53
C ASP A 262 -6.22 -14.16 18.76
N GLY A 263 -5.92 -12.89 18.43
CA GLY A 263 -6.83 -11.98 17.74
C GLY A 263 -7.77 -11.21 18.65
N SER A 264 -7.83 -11.56 19.94
CA SER A 264 -8.60 -10.81 20.93
C SER A 264 -7.99 -9.44 21.20
N THR A 265 -8.84 -8.49 21.56
CA THR A 265 -8.42 -7.12 21.89
C THR A 265 -8.74 -6.78 23.34
N GLY A 266 -7.87 -5.95 23.92
CA GLY A 266 -8.13 -5.28 25.20
C GLY A 266 -9.27 -4.24 25.12
N PRO A 267 -9.49 -3.46 26.19
CA PRO A 267 -10.47 -2.38 26.19
C PRO A 267 -10.12 -1.28 25.18
N GLU A 268 -11.13 -0.50 24.77
CA GLU A 268 -10.96 0.71 23.96
C GLU A 268 -10.06 1.73 24.68
N LEU A 269 -8.95 2.11 24.04
CA LEU A 269 -7.94 3.01 24.60
C LEU A 269 -8.11 4.46 24.11
N ALA A 270 -8.81 4.68 23.00
CA ALA A 270 -8.96 6.01 22.39
C ALA A 270 -9.74 7.00 23.25
N THR A 271 -10.50 6.52 24.24
CA THR A 271 -11.30 7.36 25.15
C THR A 271 -10.45 8.38 25.92
N ALA A 272 -9.18 8.07 26.20
CA ALA A 272 -8.29 8.94 26.97
C ALA A 272 -7.85 10.20 26.22
N SER A 273 -7.77 10.16 24.88
CA SER A 273 -7.38 11.29 24.02
C SER A 273 -8.53 11.84 23.16
N ALA A 274 -9.74 11.28 23.29
CA ALA A 274 -10.84 11.50 22.36
C ALA A 274 -11.18 12.98 22.11
N GLU A 275 -11.24 13.81 23.15
CA GLU A 275 -11.60 15.23 23.00
C GLU A 275 -10.54 16.02 22.22
N GLN A 276 -9.25 15.78 22.50
CA GLN A 276 -8.14 16.45 21.83
C GLN A 276 -8.01 15.97 20.39
N ASP A 277 -8.14 14.67 20.18
CA ASP A 277 -8.09 14.07 18.85
C ASP A 277 -9.23 14.60 17.97
N GLU A 278 -10.45 14.72 18.51
CA GLU A 278 -11.61 15.26 17.80
C GLU A 278 -11.40 16.72 17.38
N LYS A 279 -10.82 17.56 18.25
CA LYS A 279 -10.46 18.95 17.89
C LYS A 279 -9.42 18.99 16.77
N CYS A 280 -8.40 18.16 16.85
CA CYS A 280 -7.35 18.12 15.83
C CYS A 280 -7.87 17.64 14.47
N LEU A 281 -8.65 16.56 14.45
CA LEU A 281 -9.29 16.04 13.24
C LEU A 281 -10.20 17.10 12.60
N ASN A 282 -11.07 17.75 13.39
CA ASN A 282 -11.99 18.77 12.90
C ASN A 282 -11.29 20.03 12.37
N ARG A 283 -10.07 20.32 12.85
CA ARG A 283 -9.29 21.49 12.42
C ARG A 283 -8.59 21.25 11.09
N TYR A 284 -8.02 20.06 10.88
CA TYR A 284 -7.13 19.82 9.75
C TYR A 284 -7.74 18.96 8.63
N LEU A 285 -8.80 18.21 8.92
CA LEU A 285 -9.53 17.46 7.89
C LEU A 285 -10.68 18.30 7.29
N PRO A 286 -11.03 18.04 6.02
CA PRO A 286 -12.12 18.73 5.37
C PRO A 286 -13.45 18.40 6.07
N LYS A 287 -14.35 19.40 6.09
CA LYS A 287 -15.73 19.18 6.50
C LYS A 287 -16.45 18.38 5.42
N MET A 288 -16.90 17.18 5.76
CA MET A 288 -17.52 16.28 4.79
C MET A 288 -19.04 16.50 4.75
N PRO A 289 -19.65 16.62 3.55
CA PRO A 289 -21.07 16.40 3.37
C PRO A 289 -21.43 14.93 3.68
N PRO A 290 -22.68 14.64 4.08
CA PRO A 290 -23.02 13.37 4.73
C PRO A 290 -23.01 12.12 3.83
N GLU A 291 -23.07 12.24 2.50
CA GLU A 291 -23.41 11.09 1.64
C GLU A 291 -22.30 10.62 0.68
N LEU A 292 -21.47 11.54 0.16
CA LEU A 292 -20.55 11.25 -0.95
C LEU A 292 -19.07 11.40 -0.60
N GLU A 293 -18.77 11.74 0.66
CA GLU A 293 -17.41 11.94 1.13
C GLU A 293 -17.18 11.22 2.45
N SER A 294 -15.98 10.68 2.61
CA SER A 294 -15.59 9.92 3.80
C SER A 294 -14.09 9.99 4.05
N ILE A 295 -13.65 9.75 5.29
CA ILE A 295 -12.23 9.53 5.60
C ILE A 295 -11.95 8.03 5.60
N HIS A 296 -10.94 7.64 4.84
CA HIS A 296 -10.47 6.27 4.72
C HIS A 296 -9.09 6.13 5.38
N GLN A 297 -8.93 5.16 6.28
CA GLN A 297 -7.62 4.75 6.78
C GLN A 297 -7.09 3.57 5.96
N ALA A 298 -6.22 3.84 5.00
CA ALA A 298 -5.93 2.87 3.95
C ALA A 298 -4.53 2.24 4.04
N THR A 299 -3.60 2.86 4.76
CA THR A 299 -2.22 2.36 4.87
C THR A 299 -1.97 1.60 6.18
N ASN A 300 -0.90 0.81 6.21
CA ASN A 300 -0.26 0.39 7.46
C ASN A 300 0.38 1.60 8.18
N SER A 301 1.03 1.36 9.32
CA SER A 301 1.79 2.40 10.05
C SER A 301 3.30 2.17 10.01
N LEU A 302 4.07 3.21 10.34
CA LEU A 302 5.52 3.18 10.58
C LEU A 302 5.86 3.95 11.86
N LYS A 303 6.97 3.60 12.51
CA LYS A 303 7.59 4.43 13.55
C LYS A 303 8.63 5.35 12.91
N ILE A 304 8.58 6.65 13.21
CA ILE A 304 9.49 7.64 12.66
C ILE A 304 10.08 8.53 13.74
N THR A 305 11.40 8.75 13.70
CA THR A 305 12.09 9.75 14.51
C THR A 305 12.31 11.02 13.70
N LEU A 306 11.91 12.17 14.25
CA LEU A 306 11.92 13.48 13.59
C LEU A 306 13.29 14.18 13.65
N CYS A 307 14.35 13.45 13.31
CA CYS A 307 15.68 13.96 13.03
C CYS A 307 16.36 13.08 11.98
N ASN A 308 17.49 13.50 11.43
CA ASN A 308 18.23 12.68 10.47
C ASN A 308 19.10 11.65 11.20
N ARG A 309 19.19 10.43 10.68
CA ARG A 309 19.90 9.31 11.32
C ARG A 309 21.38 9.61 11.62
N GLY A 310 22.01 10.41 10.77
CA GLY A 310 23.43 10.79 10.92
C GLY A 310 23.70 11.97 11.87
N GLU A 311 22.66 12.61 12.43
CA GLU A 311 22.83 13.74 13.34
C GLU A 311 23.33 13.28 14.71
N LYS A 312 24.33 13.99 15.24
CA LYS A 312 25.05 13.60 16.47
C LYS A 312 24.14 13.44 17.69
N ASP A 313 23.10 14.26 17.80
CA ASP A 313 22.20 14.30 18.94
C ASP A 313 20.83 13.68 18.61
N CYS A 314 20.73 12.90 17.52
CA CYS A 314 19.51 12.25 17.09
C CYS A 314 19.33 10.89 17.77
N GLU A 315 18.81 10.92 19.00
CA GLU A 315 18.42 9.71 19.74
C GLU A 315 16.89 9.58 19.80
N PRO A 316 16.30 8.45 19.39
CA PRO A 316 14.87 8.21 19.50
C PRO A 316 14.37 8.26 20.95
N ASN A 317 13.34 9.06 21.19
CA ASN A 317 12.66 9.20 22.47
C ASN A 317 11.20 9.68 22.28
N ASP A 318 10.44 9.74 23.36
CA ASP A 318 9.00 10.08 23.33
C ASP A 318 8.69 11.52 22.85
N SER A 319 9.68 12.40 22.80
CA SER A 319 9.51 13.78 22.30
C SER A 319 9.72 13.91 20.80
N ASN A 320 10.48 13.00 20.19
CA ASN A 320 10.84 13.07 18.76
C ASN A 320 10.45 11.84 17.94
N THR A 321 9.85 10.81 18.53
CA THR A 321 9.49 9.57 17.84
C THR A 321 7.99 9.32 17.89
N PHE A 322 7.39 9.07 16.73
CA PHE A 322 5.95 9.04 16.51
C PHE A 322 5.54 7.86 15.63
N ILE A 323 4.26 7.53 15.69
CA ILE A 323 3.63 6.62 14.72
C ILE A 323 3.10 7.45 13.56
N LEU A 324 3.54 7.11 12.35
CA LEU A 324 3.14 7.68 11.09
C LEU A 324 2.15 6.76 10.39
N THR A 325 1.07 7.32 9.87
CA THR A 325 0.14 6.66 8.95
C THR A 325 -0.39 7.68 7.94
N ILE A 326 -1.03 7.20 6.87
CA ILE A 326 -1.63 8.05 5.86
C ILE A 326 -3.11 7.69 5.73
N ILE A 327 -3.96 8.71 5.89
CA ILE A 327 -5.41 8.60 5.69
C ILE A 327 -5.78 9.34 4.41
N GLN A 328 -6.96 9.08 3.87
CA GLN A 328 -7.40 9.65 2.61
C GLN A 328 -8.78 10.26 2.77
N HIS A 329 -8.95 11.50 2.32
CA HIS A 329 -10.27 12.06 2.08
C HIS A 329 -10.78 11.52 0.75
N LYS A 330 -11.79 10.64 0.82
CA LYS A 330 -12.47 10.11 -0.34
C LYS A 330 -13.60 11.05 -0.73
N THR A 331 -13.69 11.36 -2.01
CA THR A 331 -14.88 11.92 -2.64
C THR A 331 -15.40 10.95 -3.70
N PHE A 332 -16.71 10.91 -3.90
CA PHE A 332 -17.34 10.08 -4.93
C PHE A 332 -18.40 10.88 -5.69
N TYR A 333 -17.98 11.47 -6.80
CA TYR A 333 -18.82 12.31 -7.65
C TYR A 333 -18.82 11.79 -9.07
N ASP A 334 -19.98 11.85 -9.74
CA ASP A 334 -20.16 11.38 -11.12
C ASP A 334 -19.64 9.94 -11.38
N PHE A 335 -19.87 9.04 -10.42
CA PHE A 335 -19.38 7.65 -10.45
C PHE A 335 -17.86 7.50 -10.49
N HIS A 336 -17.12 8.52 -10.06
CA HIS A 336 -15.67 8.53 -9.97
C HIS A 336 -15.22 8.80 -8.53
N GLY A 337 -14.35 7.94 -8.01
CA GLY A 337 -13.74 8.11 -6.70
C GLY A 337 -12.45 8.91 -6.79
N GLU A 338 -12.24 9.88 -5.91
CA GLU A 338 -10.95 10.54 -5.75
C GLU A 338 -10.52 10.45 -4.30
N TYR A 339 -9.23 10.25 -4.07
CA TYR A 339 -8.67 10.08 -2.74
C TYR A 339 -7.52 11.05 -2.55
N GLU A 340 -7.65 11.92 -1.56
CA GLU A 340 -6.64 12.92 -1.22
C GLU A 340 -5.91 12.54 0.08
N PRO A 341 -4.62 12.17 0.03
CA PRO A 341 -3.89 11.61 1.15
C PRO A 341 -3.38 12.68 2.13
N TYR A 342 -3.65 12.49 3.43
CA TYR A 342 -3.19 13.29 4.55
C TYR A 342 -2.26 12.46 5.45
N VAL A 343 -1.12 13.03 5.81
CA VAL A 343 -0.16 12.38 6.71
C VAL A 343 -0.57 12.66 8.15
N VAL A 344 -0.57 11.61 8.98
CA VAL A 344 -0.96 11.68 10.39
C VAL A 344 0.19 11.17 11.25
N LEU A 345 0.52 11.94 12.28
CA LEU A 345 1.44 11.55 13.34
C LEU A 345 0.70 11.48 14.67
N PHE A 346 0.93 10.41 15.44
CA PHE A 346 0.46 10.29 16.82
C PHE A 346 1.56 9.75 17.74
N ARG A 347 1.43 10.01 19.04
CA ARG A 347 2.44 9.61 20.02
C ARG A 347 2.59 8.09 20.03
N GLN A 348 3.83 7.61 20.13
CA GLN A 348 4.12 6.17 20.31
C GLN A 348 3.90 5.66 21.74
N ARG A 349 3.51 6.55 22.66
CA ARG A 349 3.23 6.24 24.07
C ARG A 349 1.77 6.52 24.36
N ALA A 350 1.21 5.83 25.36
CA ALA A 350 -0.10 6.16 25.89
C ALA A 350 -0.16 7.65 26.33
N PRO A 351 -1.32 8.32 26.19
CA PRO A 351 -2.59 7.81 25.62
C PRO A 351 -2.67 7.75 24.09
N PHE A 352 -1.55 7.81 23.35
CA PHE A 352 -1.48 7.74 21.88
C PHE A 352 -2.20 8.91 21.19
N GLU A 353 -2.18 10.08 21.83
CA GLU A 353 -2.79 11.30 21.33
C GLU A 353 -2.22 11.71 19.96
N LEU A 354 -3.08 12.27 19.10
CA LEU A 354 -2.66 12.85 17.83
C LEU A 354 -1.64 13.96 18.09
N TYR A 355 -0.55 13.94 17.33
CA TYR A 355 0.50 14.94 17.41
C TYR A 355 0.38 15.97 16.28
N ALA A 356 0.17 15.51 15.05
CA ALA A 356 0.01 16.39 13.90
C ALA A 356 -0.72 15.73 12.74
N ILE A 357 -1.35 16.55 11.89
CA ILE A 357 -1.94 16.15 10.60
C ILE A 357 -1.42 17.13 9.53
N SER A 358 -1.08 16.68 8.33
CA SER A 358 -0.71 17.59 7.24
C SER A 358 -1.83 18.60 6.97
N LYS A 359 -1.51 19.90 6.85
CA LYS A 359 -2.55 20.93 6.63
C LYS A 359 -3.19 20.86 5.25
N LYS A 360 -2.50 20.23 4.31
CA LYS A 360 -2.94 20.00 2.93
C LYS A 360 -2.67 18.54 2.56
N PRO A 361 -3.46 17.98 1.63
CA PRO A 361 -3.18 16.66 1.09
C PRO A 361 -1.94 16.66 0.20
N LEU A 362 -1.38 15.47 -0.01
CA LEU A 362 -0.24 15.27 -0.91
C LEU A 362 -0.71 15.09 -2.36
N TRP A 363 0.04 15.66 -3.30
CA TRP A 363 -0.13 15.44 -4.74
C TRP A 363 1.06 14.64 -5.28
N PHE A 364 0.79 13.51 -5.92
CA PHE A 364 1.87 12.65 -6.41
C PHE A 364 2.29 13.13 -7.80
N HIS A 365 3.56 13.51 -7.98
CA HIS A 365 4.01 14.00 -9.27
C HIS A 365 3.77 12.93 -10.37
N GLY A 366 3.15 13.37 -11.47
CA GLY A 366 2.70 12.50 -12.55
C GLY A 366 1.22 12.08 -12.49
N ARG A 367 0.51 12.30 -11.37
CA ARG A 367 -0.96 12.12 -11.30
C ARG A 367 -1.63 13.04 -12.34
N LYS A 368 -2.56 12.50 -13.12
CA LYS A 368 -3.21 13.28 -14.19
C LYS A 368 -4.39 14.08 -13.66
N ARG A 369 -4.63 15.20 -14.33
CA ARG A 369 -5.83 16.02 -14.21
C ARG A 369 -6.58 15.97 -15.54
N TYR A 370 -7.89 15.80 -15.46
CA TYR A 370 -8.81 15.77 -16.58
C TYR A 370 -9.67 17.04 -16.59
N GLU A 371 -10.37 17.29 -17.70
CA GLU A 371 -11.34 18.38 -17.77
C GLU A 371 -12.44 18.19 -16.72
N GLY A 372 -12.91 19.28 -16.09
CA GLY A 372 -14.00 19.21 -15.11
C GLY A 372 -13.58 18.87 -13.67
N ARG A 373 -12.36 19.26 -13.25
CA ARG A 373 -11.77 19.02 -11.91
C ARG A 373 -11.45 17.57 -11.57
N ARG A 374 -11.64 16.63 -12.51
CA ARG A 374 -11.36 15.22 -12.24
C ARG A 374 -9.88 14.91 -12.25
N THR A 375 -9.47 13.92 -11.46
CA THR A 375 -8.10 13.44 -11.37
C THR A 375 -8.04 11.92 -11.46
N ASP A 376 -6.86 11.35 -11.67
CA ASP A 376 -6.72 9.89 -11.53
C ASP A 376 -7.11 9.47 -10.10
N MET A 377 -7.88 8.38 -9.98
CA MET A 377 -8.20 7.73 -8.72
C MET A 377 -6.98 6.97 -8.20
N PHE A 378 -6.31 7.54 -7.18
CA PHE A 378 -5.15 6.93 -6.52
C PHE A 378 -5.55 6.41 -5.15
N TYR A 379 -5.68 5.09 -4.96
CA TYR A 379 -5.97 4.52 -3.66
C TYR A 379 -4.69 4.05 -2.98
N LEU A 380 -4.18 4.84 -2.03
CA LEU A 380 -2.97 4.52 -1.28
C LEU A 380 -3.22 3.39 -0.28
N THR A 381 -2.44 2.31 -0.38
CA THR A 381 -2.65 1.07 0.39
C THR A 381 -1.48 0.68 1.27
N SER A 382 -0.27 1.11 0.94
CA SER A 382 0.92 0.76 1.71
C SER A 382 1.89 1.92 1.91
N VAL A 383 2.56 1.90 3.07
CA VAL A 383 3.61 2.84 3.48
C VAL A 383 4.70 2.06 4.21
N ASN A 384 5.86 1.87 3.59
CA ASN A 384 6.92 1.03 4.16
C ASN A 384 8.29 1.68 4.00
N TRP A 385 9.23 1.42 4.90
CA TRP A 385 10.61 1.86 4.69
C TRP A 385 11.21 1.14 3.47
N ARG A 386 11.90 1.89 2.60
CA ARG A 386 12.47 1.36 1.36
C ARG A 386 13.62 0.40 1.62
N ASP A 387 14.46 0.74 2.57
CA ASP A 387 15.78 0.16 2.71
C ASP A 387 15.78 -1.02 3.69
N ARG A 388 16.55 -2.05 3.34
CA ARG A 388 16.70 -3.27 4.13
C ARG A 388 17.25 -2.95 5.52
N GLY A 389 16.61 -3.51 6.55
CA GLY A 389 17.04 -3.37 7.95
C GLY A 389 16.46 -2.16 8.68
N VAL A 390 15.72 -1.27 7.99
CA VAL A 390 14.96 -0.20 8.64
C VAL A 390 13.64 -0.75 9.24
N ASN A 391 13.07 -1.79 8.62
CA ASN A 391 11.90 -2.57 9.08
C ASN A 391 10.70 -1.69 9.46
N TYR A 392 10.46 -1.44 10.76
CA TYR A 392 9.34 -0.61 11.25
C TYR A 392 9.76 0.81 11.64
N HIS A 393 11.04 1.07 11.93
CA HIS A 393 11.51 2.34 12.52
C HIS A 393 12.58 3.04 11.67
N GLY A 394 12.22 4.20 11.13
CA GLY A 394 13.11 5.08 10.35
C GLY A 394 13.19 6.51 10.85
N TYR A 395 13.89 7.33 10.08
CA TYR A 395 14.29 8.72 10.34
C TYR A 395 13.90 9.64 9.17
N LEU A 396 14.05 10.95 9.32
CA LEU A 396 13.62 11.93 8.31
C LEU A 396 14.36 11.81 6.97
N ASP A 397 15.60 11.34 7.00
CA ASP A 397 16.46 11.14 5.83
C ASP A 397 16.34 9.74 5.20
N ASP A 398 15.60 8.83 5.82
CA ASP A 398 15.30 7.54 5.22
C ASP A 398 14.25 7.70 4.11
N VAL A 399 14.19 6.73 3.19
CA VAL A 399 13.23 6.73 2.08
C VAL A 399 12.06 5.80 2.41
N VAL A 400 10.85 6.29 2.18
CA VAL A 400 9.58 5.57 2.30
C VAL A 400 9.12 5.15 0.91
N LEU A 401 8.64 3.91 0.78
CA LEU A 401 7.88 3.39 -0.35
C LEU A 401 6.39 3.51 -0.06
N LEU A 402 5.70 4.22 -0.93
CA LEU A 402 4.26 4.29 -1.01
C LEU A 402 3.78 3.36 -2.13
N GLY A 403 2.82 2.49 -1.85
CA GLY A 403 2.15 1.66 -2.86
C GLY A 403 0.68 2.01 -2.98
N PHE A 404 0.19 2.19 -4.21
CA PHE A 404 -1.17 2.64 -4.47
C PHE A 404 -1.76 2.04 -5.76
N GLY A 405 -3.06 1.79 -5.73
CA GLY A 405 -3.84 1.43 -6.90
C GLY A 405 -4.13 2.67 -7.75
N VAL A 406 -4.18 2.50 -9.08
CA VAL A 406 -4.57 3.54 -10.04
C VAL A 406 -5.78 3.04 -10.82
N GLU A 407 -6.90 3.77 -10.72
CA GLU A 407 -8.15 3.48 -11.44
C GLU A 407 -8.71 2.07 -11.20
N ASP A 408 -8.53 1.51 -9.98
CA ASP A 408 -8.91 0.13 -9.60
C ASP A 408 -8.44 -0.94 -10.61
N LYS A 409 -7.33 -0.67 -11.29
CA LYS A 409 -6.83 -1.52 -12.38
C LYS A 409 -5.32 -1.74 -12.35
N ASN A 410 -4.56 -0.69 -12.07
CA ASN A 410 -3.10 -0.76 -12.14
C ASN A 410 -2.47 -0.58 -10.76
N SER A 411 -1.25 -1.08 -10.62
CA SER A 411 -0.40 -0.91 -9.45
C SER A 411 0.72 0.09 -9.74
N ALA A 412 0.93 1.02 -8.81
CA ALA A 412 2.01 1.99 -8.87
C ALA A 412 2.65 2.18 -7.50
N GLY A 413 3.84 2.80 -7.50
CA GLY A 413 4.53 3.18 -6.28
C GLY A 413 5.29 4.49 -6.40
N LEU A 414 5.60 5.07 -5.25
CA LEU A 414 6.39 6.29 -5.13
C LEU A 414 7.38 6.12 -3.99
N ASP A 415 8.67 6.33 -4.25
CA ASP A 415 9.69 6.34 -3.22
C ASP A 415 10.05 7.80 -2.87
N VAL A 416 9.95 8.17 -1.60
CA VAL A 416 10.02 9.57 -1.17
C VAL A 416 10.82 9.68 0.13
N VAL A 417 11.61 10.74 0.27
CA VAL A 417 12.34 11.00 1.52
C VAL A 417 11.31 11.28 2.63
N ALA A 418 11.43 10.65 3.79
CA ALA A 418 10.40 10.71 4.82
C ALA A 418 10.09 12.14 5.29
N GLY A 419 11.10 12.99 5.43
CA GLY A 419 10.92 14.40 5.79
C GLY A 419 10.11 15.19 4.75
N ASP A 420 10.10 14.75 3.49
CA ASP A 420 9.32 15.39 2.43
C ASP A 420 7.82 15.04 2.50
N LEU A 421 7.44 13.96 3.22
CA LEU A 421 6.05 13.67 3.56
C LEU A 421 5.54 14.57 4.69
N LEU A 422 6.44 15.09 5.52
CA LEU A 422 6.13 15.84 6.74
C LEU A 422 6.21 17.35 6.55
N VAL A 423 5.91 17.82 5.34
CA VAL A 423 5.86 19.26 5.03
C VAL A 423 4.55 19.88 5.52
N ASP A 424 4.64 21.07 6.11
CA ASP A 424 3.50 21.87 6.57
C ASP A 424 2.49 21.09 7.44
N MET A 425 3.03 20.39 8.42
CA MET A 425 2.23 19.71 9.44
C MET A 425 1.51 20.73 10.33
N GLY A 426 0.25 20.44 10.65
CA GLY A 426 -0.56 21.14 11.63
C GLY A 426 -0.51 20.41 12.97
N PHE A 427 0.07 21.05 13.99
CA PHE A 427 0.20 20.44 15.31
C PHE A 427 -1.13 20.47 16.07
N CYS A 428 -1.43 19.37 16.78
CA CYS A 428 -2.67 19.22 17.55
C CYS A 428 -2.62 19.98 18.88
N ASP A 429 -1.44 20.28 19.42
CA ASP A 429 -1.29 21.08 20.65
C ASP A 429 -1.67 22.56 20.46
N GLU A 430 -1.83 23.01 19.20
CA GLU A 430 -2.32 24.35 18.85
C GLU A 430 -3.86 24.41 18.71
N SER A 431 -4.57 23.28 18.91
CA SER A 431 -5.99 23.11 18.56
C SER A 431 -7.01 23.31 19.69
#